data_AF-E3J1H1-F1
#
_entry.id   AF-E3J1H1-F1
#
_cell.length_a   1.000
_cell.length_b   1.000
_cell.length_c   1.000
_cell.angle_alpha   90.00
_cell.angle_beta   90.00
_cell.angle_gamma   90.00
#
_symmetry.space_group_name_H-M   'P 1'
#
loop_
_entity.id
_entity.type
_entity.pdbx_description
1 polymer ?
#
loop_
_entity_poly.entity_id
_entity_poly.type
_entity_poly.pdbx_seq_one_letter_code
_entity_poly.pdbx_strand_id
1 'polypeptide(L)'
;MTAGATPIDETPASAGMEEPASERPDQSPTAAVPADLPASRDGIAAGETRAPSVGDAPAGAPADEHPWPVPEGHPAALPPPADVAWPIPESVPAAAGQPWSVPEPGLGQAAAPGLAPGAEASDRGRGPAGRPWLVGLAVGVVLVLVAGAVVIGVSLRADGGSSSAALAAPARTTAPAPPSPSPTRAYAPVPAGGPGPAYSGATLPLDGIRPEYVSVSRDGVLYVSGYTFNRATVYRIDPDGTVTPIIGDEKVSSVGGESSAGISGAGQVDWDDAGNLYVPDINGYRIRKIDTAGVVTTVAGVGLEGDSGDGGPAVEARVGRVEDVAVLGDGTIYFGDLQSNRVRRITPEGIITTVAGTGQPGFTRGPASATSAKLGGPNTIEDAPDGSIYFTNIASGTVQRISPDGRLTTVAGSGYWDISANGRAGEGRRATSSAVRLTVPSLGLGPDGSLYLVSPGRANVRKVGPDGVIRTIAGTGGEGAAGDGGPATAATFLQPRAVAADVTGAVYVVDGGNEQVRRIATDGTITTVVRSTG
;
A
#
# COMPACT_ATOMS: atom_id res chain seq x y z
N MET A 1 2.06 49.83 -54.22
CA MET A 1 1.07 50.81 -54.69
C MET A 1 -0.04 50.87 -53.65
N THR A 2 -0.30 52.08 -53.14
CA THR A 2 -1.56 52.63 -52.54
C THR A 2 -2.28 51.84 -51.44
N ALA A 3 -2.37 52.31 -50.19
CA ALA A 3 -3.21 53.41 -49.63
C ALA A 3 -4.72 53.11 -49.77
N GLY A 4 -5.65 53.36 -48.83
CA GLY A 4 -5.76 54.08 -47.55
C GLY A 4 -7.17 53.76 -46.96
N ALA A 5 -7.43 53.97 -45.66
CA ALA A 5 -8.20 55.11 -45.09
C ALA A 5 -9.71 55.11 -45.48
N THR A 6 -10.74 55.32 -44.65
CA THR A 6 -10.97 55.83 -43.26
C THR A 6 -12.51 55.74 -42.97
N PRO A 7 -13.04 56.16 -41.78
CA PRO A 7 -14.28 55.73 -41.13
C PRO A 7 -15.42 56.78 -41.12
N ILE A 8 -16.49 56.51 -40.36
CA ILE A 8 -17.52 57.43 -39.81
C ILE A 8 -18.17 56.67 -38.62
N ASP A 9 -18.24 57.08 -37.35
CA ASP A 9 -18.32 58.33 -36.56
C ASP A 9 -19.74 58.60 -35.98
N GLU A 10 -19.70 59.07 -34.73
CA GLU A 10 -20.66 59.86 -33.94
C GLU A 10 -21.65 59.18 -32.95
N THR A 11 -21.36 59.48 -31.67
CA THR A 11 -22.15 59.46 -30.41
C THR A 11 -22.88 60.85 -30.25
N PRO A 12 -23.51 61.33 -29.13
CA PRO A 12 -24.04 60.75 -27.86
C PRO A 12 -25.36 61.41 -27.27
N ALA A 13 -25.75 60.97 -26.05
CA ALA A 13 -26.23 61.69 -24.83
C ALA A 13 -27.65 62.30 -24.61
N SER A 14 -28.31 61.90 -23.49
CA SER A 14 -28.88 62.71 -22.36
C SER A 14 -29.85 61.80 -21.54
N ALA A 15 -29.88 61.63 -20.20
CA ALA A 15 -29.71 62.43 -18.96
C ALA A 15 -31.01 63.09 -18.42
N GLY A 16 -31.42 62.71 -17.19
CA GLY A 16 -32.40 63.39 -16.30
C GLY A 16 -33.26 62.40 -15.48
N MET A 17 -32.93 62.05 -14.22
CA MET A 17 -33.24 62.68 -12.91
C MET A 17 -34.72 62.71 -12.50
N GLU A 18 -35.09 62.00 -11.41
CA GLU A 18 -35.74 62.52 -10.16
C GLU A 18 -36.32 61.38 -9.26
N GLU A 19 -35.90 61.35 -7.98
CA GLU A 19 -36.62 60.82 -6.78
C GLU A 19 -37.51 61.96 -6.18
N PRO A 20 -38.43 61.84 -5.17
CA PRO A 20 -38.45 60.90 -4.01
C PRO A 20 -39.83 60.48 -3.37
N ALA A 21 -39.75 59.55 -2.39
CA ALA A 21 -40.54 59.26 -1.15
C ALA A 21 -42.05 59.60 -0.92
N SER A 22 -42.85 58.66 -0.36
CA SER A 22 -43.44 58.72 1.02
C SER A 22 -44.58 57.68 1.34
N GLU A 23 -44.46 57.07 2.53
CA GLU A 23 -45.45 56.70 3.60
C GLU A 23 -46.89 56.15 3.32
N ARG A 24 -47.20 54.89 3.70
CA ARG A 24 -47.89 54.36 4.96
C ARG A 24 -49.44 54.21 4.82
N PRO A 25 -50.20 53.57 5.76
CA PRO A 25 -50.20 52.16 6.25
C PRO A 25 -51.65 51.57 6.38
N ASP A 26 -51.83 50.27 6.70
CA ASP A 26 -52.76 49.88 7.80
C ASP A 26 -52.64 48.41 8.32
N GLN A 27 -52.43 48.35 9.65
CA GLN A 27 -52.87 47.44 10.73
C GLN A 27 -52.90 45.88 10.67
N SER A 28 -52.17 45.30 11.64
CA SER A 28 -52.42 44.05 12.41
C SER A 28 -53.51 44.28 13.50
N PRO A 29 -53.89 43.37 14.46
CA PRO A 29 -53.32 42.06 14.89
C PRO A 29 -54.41 40.96 15.21
N THR A 30 -54.09 39.74 15.69
CA THR A 30 -54.12 39.37 17.13
C THR A 30 -53.67 37.90 17.36
N ALA A 31 -52.83 37.74 18.41
CA ALA A 31 -52.50 36.61 19.32
C ALA A 31 -53.48 35.41 19.45
N ALA A 32 -53.23 34.30 20.15
CA ALA A 32 -52.10 33.50 20.67
C ALA A 32 -52.74 32.38 21.53
N VAL A 33 -52.04 31.24 21.70
CA VAL A 33 -52.02 30.34 22.90
C VAL A 33 -53.14 29.27 23.10
N PRO A 34 -52.82 28.12 23.79
CA PRO A 34 -53.29 26.75 23.48
C PRO A 34 -54.14 26.09 24.59
N ALA A 35 -54.60 24.84 24.39
CA ALA A 35 -55.01 23.92 25.48
C ALA A 35 -55.15 22.44 25.02
N ASP A 36 -54.42 21.57 25.72
CA ASP A 36 -54.79 20.29 26.35
C ASP A 36 -55.91 19.35 25.79
N LEU A 37 -55.47 18.09 25.53
CA LEU A 37 -55.97 16.77 26.01
C LEU A 37 -57.43 16.63 26.53
N PRO A 38 -58.13 15.48 26.30
CA PRO A 38 -57.74 14.21 26.95
C PRO A 38 -58.01 12.89 26.19
N ALA A 39 -57.49 11.83 26.82
CA ALA A 39 -57.47 10.41 26.47
C ALA A 39 -58.80 9.66 26.62
N SER A 40 -58.93 8.52 25.90
CA SER A 40 -59.41 7.21 26.40
C SER A 40 -59.47 6.21 25.23
N ARG A 41 -58.62 5.17 25.21
CA ARG A 41 -58.85 3.76 25.65
C ARG A 41 -59.59 2.88 24.63
N ASP A 42 -58.87 1.87 24.12
CA ASP A 42 -59.09 0.41 24.29
C ASP A 42 -58.16 -0.31 23.27
N GLY A 43 -57.13 -1.06 23.67
CA GLY A 43 -57.19 -2.45 24.16
C GLY A 43 -57.03 -3.41 22.96
N ILE A 44 -55.93 -4.16 22.76
CA ILE A 44 -55.55 -5.47 23.37
C ILE A 44 -54.13 -5.78 22.85
N ALA A 45 -53.07 -5.87 23.68
CA ALA A 45 -52.47 -7.07 24.32
C ALA A 45 -51.93 -8.14 23.32
N ALA A 46 -50.78 -8.82 23.45
CA ALA A 46 -49.76 -8.96 24.49
C ALA A 46 -48.51 -9.64 23.87
N GLY A 47 -47.35 -9.55 24.54
CA GLY A 47 -46.20 -10.42 24.25
C GLY A 47 -44.84 -9.92 24.75
N GLU A 48 -44.71 -9.67 26.05
CA GLU A 48 -43.44 -9.38 26.74
C GLU A 48 -42.54 -10.63 26.83
N THR A 49 -41.21 -10.45 26.80
CA THR A 49 -40.31 -11.04 27.83
C THR A 49 -39.14 -10.09 28.11
N ARG A 50 -38.77 -10.05 29.39
CA ARG A 50 -38.03 -9.00 30.10
C ARG A 50 -36.62 -9.47 30.44
N ALA A 51 -35.65 -8.55 30.38
CA ALA A 51 -34.29 -8.73 30.89
C ALA A 51 -34.24 -8.65 32.44
N PRO A 52 -33.25 -9.28 33.11
CA PRO A 52 -32.94 -8.96 34.51
C PRO A 52 -31.68 -8.11 34.67
N SER A 53 -31.69 -7.39 35.80
CA SER A 53 -30.85 -6.30 36.27
C SER A 53 -29.57 -6.72 37.02
N VAL A 54 -28.68 -5.74 37.17
CA VAL A 54 -27.38 -5.72 37.88
C VAL A 54 -27.52 -5.79 39.42
N GLY A 55 -26.53 -6.38 40.10
CA GLY A 55 -26.25 -6.24 41.53
C GLY A 55 -24.76 -6.45 41.84
N ASP A 56 -24.20 -5.65 42.76
CA ASP A 56 -22.76 -5.45 43.04
C ASP A 56 -22.09 -6.46 44.03
N ALA A 57 -20.82 -6.82 43.72
CA ALA A 57 -19.57 -7.03 44.53
C ALA A 57 -19.52 -8.00 45.77
N PRO A 58 -18.38 -8.69 46.10
CA PRO A 58 -17.00 -8.15 46.18
C PRO A 58 -15.82 -9.07 45.74
N ALA A 59 -14.60 -8.55 45.89
CA ALA A 59 -13.30 -9.00 45.37
C ALA A 59 -12.58 -10.14 46.14
N GLY A 60 -11.70 -10.89 45.44
CA GLY A 60 -10.54 -11.59 46.06
C GLY A 60 -10.06 -12.92 45.42
N ALA A 61 -9.28 -12.86 44.33
CA ALA A 61 -8.17 -13.76 43.88
C ALA A 61 -8.34 -15.34 43.89
N PRO A 62 -7.39 -16.13 43.33
CA PRO A 62 -7.61 -16.91 42.10
C PRO A 62 -7.63 -18.44 42.28
N ALA A 63 -8.13 -19.18 41.29
CA ALA A 63 -7.85 -20.61 41.12
C ALA A 63 -8.01 -21.04 39.64
N ASP A 64 -6.87 -21.39 39.07
CA ASP A 64 -6.54 -22.52 38.19
C ASP A 64 -7.61 -23.24 37.36
N GLU A 65 -7.23 -23.46 36.10
CA GLU A 65 -7.41 -24.67 35.29
C GLU A 65 -8.63 -25.55 35.59
N HIS A 66 -9.60 -25.59 34.66
CA HIS A 66 -10.10 -26.86 34.14
C HIS A 66 -10.76 -26.71 32.76
N PRO A 67 -10.65 -27.75 31.90
CA PRO A 67 -11.04 -27.73 30.50
C PRO A 67 -12.54 -28.01 30.34
N TRP A 68 -13.20 -27.30 29.44
CA TRP A 68 -14.59 -27.60 29.06
C TRP A 68 -14.67 -28.18 27.63
N PRO A 69 -15.69 -28.99 27.36
CA PRO A 69 -15.58 -30.23 26.61
C PRO A 69 -15.86 -30.00 25.12
N VAL A 70 -15.24 -30.83 24.31
CA VAL A 70 -15.45 -30.90 22.87
C VAL A 70 -16.80 -31.58 22.61
N PRO A 71 -17.74 -30.98 21.86
CA PRO A 71 -18.85 -31.75 21.30
C PRO A 71 -18.33 -32.54 20.09
N GLU A 72 -18.41 -33.85 20.16
CA GLU A 72 -18.18 -34.76 19.03
C GLU A 72 -19.19 -34.47 17.92
N GLY A 73 -18.68 -34.21 16.71
CA GLY A 73 -19.48 -33.93 15.53
C GLY A 73 -18.70 -33.23 14.43
N HIS A 74 -17.52 -33.73 14.08
CA HIS A 74 -16.77 -33.28 12.90
C HIS A 74 -17.40 -33.87 11.61
N PRO A 75 -17.80 -33.05 10.62
CA PRO A 75 -17.45 -33.37 9.25
C PRO A 75 -15.96 -33.07 9.07
N ALA A 76 -15.26 -33.93 8.33
CA ALA A 76 -13.82 -33.90 8.10
C ALA A 76 -13.29 -32.49 7.80
N ALA A 77 -12.14 -32.16 8.39
CA ALA A 77 -11.34 -31.00 8.00
C ALA A 77 -11.10 -31.06 6.49
N LEU A 78 -11.61 -30.07 5.76
CA LEU A 78 -11.22 -29.88 4.37
C LEU A 78 -9.71 -29.61 4.34
N PRO A 79 -8.94 -30.28 3.47
CA PRO A 79 -7.53 -29.95 3.30
C PRO A 79 -7.40 -28.48 2.87
N PRO A 80 -6.27 -27.80 3.17
CA PRO A 80 -6.03 -26.49 2.61
C PRO A 80 -6.15 -26.57 1.08
N PRO A 81 -6.79 -25.59 0.40
CA PRO A 81 -6.86 -25.62 -1.04
C PRO A 81 -5.42 -25.62 -1.59
N ALA A 82 -5.14 -26.62 -2.43
CA ALA A 82 -3.92 -26.72 -3.20
C ALA A 82 -3.74 -25.48 -4.09
N ASP A 83 -2.47 -25.14 -4.33
CA ASP A 83 -1.93 -24.15 -5.27
C ASP A 83 -2.98 -23.48 -6.15
N VAL A 84 -3.42 -22.36 -5.64
CA VAL A 84 -4.46 -21.54 -6.23
C VAL A 84 -3.75 -20.26 -6.69
N ALA A 85 -3.28 -20.28 -7.93
CA ALA A 85 -3.03 -19.05 -8.67
C ALA A 85 -4.42 -18.48 -9.00
N TRP A 86 -4.86 -17.44 -8.29
CA TRP A 86 -6.13 -16.77 -8.56
C TRP A 86 -5.92 -15.31 -8.98
N PRO A 87 -6.82 -14.80 -9.84
CA PRO A 87 -6.52 -13.78 -10.83
C PRO A 87 -6.66 -12.38 -10.24
N ILE A 88 -5.80 -11.48 -10.70
CA ILE A 88 -5.99 -10.03 -10.62
C ILE A 88 -7.14 -9.69 -11.59
N PRO A 89 -8.12 -8.85 -11.23
CA PRO A 89 -9.21 -8.52 -12.15
C PRO A 89 -8.68 -7.75 -13.36
N GLU A 90 -8.65 -8.41 -14.52
CA GLU A 90 -8.50 -7.76 -15.82
C GLU A 90 -9.86 -7.16 -16.23
N SER A 91 -9.87 -5.87 -16.57
CA SER A 91 -10.92 -5.32 -17.43
C SER A 91 -10.35 -4.23 -18.34
N VAL A 92 -9.87 -4.65 -19.51
CA VAL A 92 -9.91 -3.85 -20.75
C VAL A 92 -10.33 -4.80 -21.87
N PRO A 93 -11.40 -4.52 -22.64
CA PRO A 93 -11.86 -5.43 -23.68
C PRO A 93 -10.92 -5.40 -24.88
N ALA A 94 -10.46 -6.58 -25.32
CA ALA A 94 -9.69 -6.75 -26.54
C ALA A 94 -10.57 -6.45 -27.77
N ALA A 95 -10.19 -5.44 -28.55
CA ALA A 95 -10.72 -5.22 -29.88
C ALA A 95 -10.21 -6.32 -30.83
N ALA A 96 -11.13 -6.93 -31.59
CA ALA A 96 -10.83 -7.95 -32.58
C ALA A 96 -10.00 -7.37 -33.75
N GLY A 97 -8.85 -7.98 -34.04
CA GLY A 97 -8.03 -7.70 -35.21
C GLY A 97 -7.03 -8.83 -35.46
N GLN A 98 -7.03 -9.37 -36.69
CA GLN A 98 -6.27 -10.52 -37.20
C GLN A 98 -4.73 -10.45 -37.02
N PRO A 99 -4.01 -11.58 -37.01
CA PRO A 99 -2.60 -11.64 -36.62
C PRO A 99 -1.67 -11.11 -37.72
N TRP A 100 -0.76 -10.21 -37.34
CA TRP A 100 0.38 -9.80 -38.15
C TRP A 100 1.61 -10.64 -37.78
N SER A 101 2.14 -11.39 -38.75
CA SER A 101 3.42 -12.09 -38.63
C SER A 101 4.58 -11.13 -38.91
N VAL A 102 5.62 -11.12 -38.06
CA VAL A 102 6.88 -10.39 -38.30
C VAL A 102 8.05 -11.38 -38.13
N PRO A 103 9.11 -11.29 -38.97
CA PRO A 103 10.11 -12.35 -39.14
C PRO A 103 11.24 -12.27 -38.10
N GLU A 104 11.89 -13.41 -37.85
CA GLU A 104 13.10 -13.51 -37.03
C GLU A 104 14.30 -12.75 -37.64
N PRO A 105 15.15 -12.10 -36.82
CA PRO A 105 16.38 -11.49 -37.31
C PRO A 105 17.49 -12.53 -37.48
N GLY A 106 18.02 -12.59 -38.71
CA GLY A 106 19.12 -13.45 -39.10
C GLY A 106 20.45 -13.08 -38.42
N LEU A 107 21.11 -14.11 -37.89
CA LEU A 107 22.52 -14.08 -37.50
C LEU A 107 23.39 -14.13 -38.76
N GLY A 108 24.15 -13.08 -39.02
CA GLY A 108 25.20 -13.08 -40.02
C GLY A 108 26.43 -13.83 -39.51
N GLN A 109 26.75 -14.97 -40.12
CA GLN A 109 28.11 -15.52 -40.13
C GLN A 109 28.57 -15.68 -41.58
N ALA A 110 29.80 -15.20 -41.81
CA ALA A 110 30.46 -15.15 -43.09
C ALA A 110 30.79 -16.55 -43.63
N ALA A 111 30.69 -16.67 -44.96
CA ALA A 111 30.93 -17.87 -45.73
C ALA A 111 32.42 -18.24 -45.84
N ALA A 112 32.70 -19.55 -45.88
CA ALA A 112 33.79 -20.14 -46.64
C ALA A 112 33.22 -21.38 -47.40
N PRO A 113 33.66 -21.65 -48.65
CA PRO A 113 32.85 -22.44 -49.59
C PRO A 113 33.30 -23.89 -49.75
N GLY A 114 32.32 -24.74 -50.13
CA GLY A 114 32.52 -25.87 -51.04
C GLY A 114 32.50 -27.26 -50.41
N LEU A 115 31.47 -28.06 -50.72
CA LEU A 115 31.54 -29.31 -51.50
C LEU A 115 30.20 -30.07 -51.47
N ALA A 116 30.00 -30.88 -52.51
CA ALA A 116 28.76 -31.41 -53.09
C ALA A 116 28.01 -32.51 -52.27
N PRO A 117 26.78 -32.91 -52.67
CA PRO A 117 25.87 -33.72 -51.88
C PRO A 117 25.87 -35.23 -52.24
N GLY A 118 25.53 -36.07 -51.26
CA GLY A 118 25.03 -37.44 -51.45
C GLY A 118 24.05 -37.73 -50.30
N ALA A 119 22.75 -37.89 -50.55
CA ALA A 119 22.09 -39.12 -51.04
C ALA A 119 22.32 -40.31 -50.08
N GLU A 120 21.34 -40.61 -49.23
CA GLU A 120 20.42 -41.76 -49.42
C GLU A 120 19.59 -42.02 -48.16
N ALA A 121 18.38 -42.49 -48.42
CA ALA A 121 17.33 -42.83 -47.47
C ALA A 121 17.41 -44.31 -47.05
N SER A 122 16.42 -44.69 -46.23
CA SER A 122 15.94 -46.06 -45.95
C SER A 122 16.63 -46.79 -44.79
N ASP A 123 15.99 -47.69 -44.04
CA ASP A 123 14.60 -47.92 -43.67
C ASP A 123 14.66 -48.93 -42.49
N ARG A 124 13.55 -49.00 -41.76
CA ARG A 124 13.10 -49.93 -40.70
C ARG A 124 13.83 -51.27 -40.51
N GLY A 125 13.90 -51.72 -39.24
CA GLY A 125 14.16 -53.13 -38.91
C GLY A 125 14.00 -53.50 -37.42
N ARG A 126 12.81 -54.04 -37.09
CA ARG A 126 12.29 -54.62 -35.83
C ARG A 126 13.23 -55.49 -34.94
N GLY A 127 13.08 -55.31 -33.61
CA GLY A 127 12.75 -56.37 -32.61
C GLY A 127 13.88 -57.20 -31.97
N PRO A 128 13.57 -58.03 -30.94
CA PRO A 128 13.60 -57.62 -29.52
C PRO A 128 14.39 -58.58 -28.57
N ALA A 129 14.39 -58.23 -27.27
CA ALA A 129 14.63 -59.06 -26.06
C ALA A 129 16.05 -59.12 -25.44
N GLY A 130 16.11 -58.89 -24.11
CA GLY A 130 17.27 -59.22 -23.25
C GLY A 130 17.51 -58.25 -22.09
N ARG A 131 16.93 -58.53 -20.90
CA ARG A 131 17.28 -57.94 -19.58
C ARG A 131 18.60 -58.55 -19.04
N PRO A 132 19.13 -58.16 -17.86
CA PRO A 132 19.39 -56.82 -17.29
C PRO A 132 20.81 -56.74 -16.66
N TRP A 133 21.65 -55.75 -16.95
CA TRP A 133 22.96 -55.63 -16.28
C TRP A 133 23.07 -54.33 -15.49
N LEU A 134 23.48 -54.49 -14.22
CA LEU A 134 23.98 -53.46 -13.31
C LEU A 134 25.07 -52.62 -13.97
N VAL A 135 24.96 -51.29 -13.89
CA VAL A 135 26.11 -50.39 -14.05
C VAL A 135 26.06 -49.38 -12.92
N GLY A 136 27.13 -49.38 -12.12
CA GLY A 136 27.38 -48.43 -11.05
C GLY A 136 27.52 -47.02 -11.61
N LEU A 137 26.87 -46.07 -10.94
CA LEU A 137 26.99 -44.65 -11.24
C LEU A 137 28.21 -44.13 -10.47
N ALA A 138 29.28 -43.85 -11.22
CA ALA A 138 30.43 -43.12 -10.75
C ALA A 138 30.02 -41.67 -10.47
N VAL A 139 30.06 -41.27 -9.19
CA VAL A 139 29.98 -39.86 -8.79
C VAL A 139 31.40 -39.31 -8.85
N GLY A 140 31.68 -38.51 -9.89
CA GLY A 140 32.86 -37.66 -9.95
C GLY A 140 32.69 -36.47 -9.01
N VAL A 141 33.41 -36.48 -7.89
CA VAL A 141 33.57 -35.30 -7.02
C VAL A 141 34.70 -34.46 -7.59
N VAL A 142 34.38 -33.27 -8.10
CA VAL A 142 35.37 -32.22 -8.38
C VAL A 142 35.67 -31.51 -7.06
N LEU A 143 36.86 -31.76 -6.52
CA LEU A 143 37.38 -31.14 -5.31
C LEU A 143 38.24 -29.93 -5.73
N VAL A 144 37.72 -28.72 -5.56
CA VAL A 144 38.53 -27.50 -5.61
C VAL A 144 39.00 -27.21 -4.18
N LEU A 145 40.31 -27.31 -3.99
CA LEU A 145 41.02 -26.96 -2.76
C LEU A 145 40.99 -25.44 -2.55
N VAL A 146 40.44 -24.99 -1.42
CA VAL A 146 40.90 -23.76 -0.76
C VAL A 146 41.20 -24.11 0.70
N ALA A 147 42.40 -23.71 1.12
CA ALA A 147 43.05 -24.06 2.37
C ALA A 147 42.36 -23.46 3.61
N GLY A 148 42.39 -24.20 4.73
CA GLY A 148 42.13 -23.62 6.06
C GLY A 148 41.56 -24.57 7.12
N ALA A 149 42.36 -25.55 7.55
CA ALA A 149 42.32 -26.28 8.83
C ALA A 149 40.97 -26.78 9.40
N VAL A 150 40.68 -28.07 9.16
CA VAL A 150 39.82 -28.90 10.02
C VAL A 150 40.73 -29.65 11.01
N VAL A 151 40.47 -29.51 12.32
CA VAL A 151 40.96 -30.45 13.34
C VAL A 151 39.75 -31.25 13.83
N ILE A 152 39.75 -32.55 13.53
CA ILE A 152 38.87 -33.55 14.14
C ILE A 152 39.64 -34.15 15.33
N GLY A 153 38.99 -34.22 16.48
CA GLY A 153 39.44 -35.02 17.62
C GLY A 153 38.25 -35.52 18.43
N VAL A 154 37.95 -36.81 18.32
CA VAL A 154 37.09 -37.56 19.24
C VAL A 154 37.86 -38.79 19.72
N SER A 155 38.10 -38.93 21.02
CA SER A 155 37.77 -40.14 21.80
C SER A 155 38.16 -40.11 23.29
N LEU A 156 37.13 -40.32 24.12
CA LEU A 156 36.98 -41.24 25.28
C LEU A 156 37.85 -41.18 26.57
N ARG A 157 37.09 -41.09 27.70
CA ARG A 157 37.24 -41.54 29.13
C ARG A 157 38.36 -42.55 29.46
N ALA A 158 38.91 -42.69 30.68
CA ALA A 158 38.58 -42.24 32.05
C ALA A 158 39.84 -42.36 32.96
N ASP A 159 39.90 -41.60 34.07
CA ASP A 159 40.22 -42.06 35.45
C ASP A 159 40.80 -40.92 36.33
N GLY A 160 40.44 -40.98 37.62
CA GLY A 160 40.40 -39.85 38.53
C GLY A 160 41.72 -39.37 39.15
N GLY A 161 41.63 -38.25 39.88
CA GLY A 161 42.71 -37.72 40.70
C GLY A 161 42.63 -36.21 40.85
N SER A 162 42.31 -35.77 42.06
CA SER A 162 42.05 -34.39 42.50
C SER A 162 43.26 -33.46 42.34
N SER A 163 43.11 -32.28 41.72
CA SER A 163 43.82 -31.05 42.13
C SER A 163 43.10 -29.80 41.61
N SER A 164 42.73 -28.91 42.53
CA SER A 164 42.15 -27.60 42.25
C SER A 164 43.21 -26.69 41.62
N ALA A 165 43.04 -26.36 40.34
CA ALA A 165 43.71 -25.24 39.68
C ALA A 165 42.66 -24.37 39.01
N ALA A 166 42.51 -23.13 39.48
CA ALA A 166 41.58 -22.16 38.94
C ALA A 166 41.93 -21.82 37.49
N LEU A 167 41.06 -22.21 36.56
CA LEU A 167 41.09 -21.74 35.17
C LEU A 167 40.63 -20.27 35.14
N ALA A 168 41.49 -19.40 34.63
CA ALA A 168 41.15 -18.02 34.35
C ALA A 168 39.97 -17.96 33.37
N ALA A 169 38.97 -17.15 33.69
CA ALA A 169 37.81 -16.93 32.84
C ALA A 169 38.24 -16.39 31.46
N PRO A 170 37.62 -16.84 30.35
CA PRO A 170 37.88 -16.27 29.05
C PRO A 170 37.50 -14.78 29.06
N ALA A 171 38.38 -13.94 28.52
CA ALA A 171 38.13 -12.52 28.35
C ALA A 171 36.78 -12.33 27.63
N ARG A 172 35.88 -11.57 28.26
CA ARG A 172 34.64 -11.12 27.64
C ARG A 172 35.00 -10.28 26.42
N THR A 173 34.90 -10.86 25.23
CA THR A 173 34.73 -10.07 24.02
C THR A 173 33.41 -9.34 24.17
N THR A 174 33.50 -8.04 24.44
CA THR A 174 32.35 -7.14 24.39
C THR A 174 31.76 -7.26 22.99
N ALA A 175 30.49 -7.67 22.91
CA ALA A 175 29.72 -7.56 21.68
C ALA A 175 29.85 -6.12 21.14
N PRO A 176 29.95 -5.92 19.81
CA PRO A 176 29.92 -4.58 19.25
C PRO A 176 28.67 -3.86 19.76
N ALA A 177 28.83 -2.59 20.11
CA ALA A 177 27.71 -1.75 20.53
C ALA A 177 26.59 -1.88 19.48
N PRO A 178 25.30 -1.92 19.91
CA PRO A 178 24.20 -1.88 18.96
C PRO A 178 24.40 -0.67 18.03
N PRO A 179 24.02 -0.77 16.74
CA PRO A 179 24.07 0.38 15.86
C PRO A 179 23.36 1.55 16.53
N SER A 180 23.93 2.76 16.39
CA SER A 180 23.29 3.99 16.81
C SER A 180 21.82 4.00 16.38
N PRO A 181 20.87 4.53 17.18
CA PRO A 181 19.49 4.62 16.75
C PRO A 181 19.46 5.25 15.35
N SER A 182 18.87 4.52 14.39
CA SER A 182 18.69 5.00 13.03
C SER A 182 18.10 6.41 13.08
N PRO A 183 18.60 7.38 12.30
CA PRO A 183 18.01 8.70 12.25
C PRO A 183 16.56 8.56 11.82
N THR A 184 15.66 8.71 12.77
CA THR A 184 14.24 8.60 12.57
C THR A 184 13.71 9.88 11.96
N ARG A 185 12.69 9.73 11.12
CA ARG A 185 11.86 10.85 10.68
C ARG A 185 11.07 11.35 11.89
N ALA A 186 11.65 12.21 12.72
CA ALA A 186 10.96 12.74 13.90
C ALA A 186 9.62 13.37 13.48
N TYR A 187 8.51 12.82 13.97
CA TYR A 187 7.22 13.50 13.93
C TYR A 187 7.29 14.53 15.05
N ALA A 188 7.81 15.71 14.73
CA ALA A 188 7.70 16.84 15.64
C ALA A 188 6.20 17.13 15.84
N PRO A 189 5.75 17.45 17.07
CA PRO A 189 4.39 17.90 17.28
C PRO A 189 4.09 19.11 16.38
N VAL A 190 2.90 19.11 15.77
CA VAL A 190 2.43 20.19 14.88
C VAL A 190 2.56 21.52 15.63
N PRO A 191 3.38 22.46 15.15
CA PRO A 191 3.46 23.78 15.77
C PRO A 191 2.09 24.44 15.78
N ALA A 192 1.76 25.23 16.80
CA ALA A 192 0.59 26.09 16.74
C ALA A 192 0.77 27.07 15.56
N GLY A 193 -0.06 26.94 14.53
CA GLY A 193 0.11 27.63 13.24
C GLY A 193 0.89 26.86 12.17
N GLY A 194 1.05 25.53 12.32
CA GLY A 194 1.63 24.66 11.31
C GLY A 194 0.88 24.68 9.98
N PRO A 195 1.43 24.04 8.93
CA PRO A 195 0.74 23.91 7.65
C PRO A 195 -0.63 23.29 7.96
N GLY A 196 -1.69 23.93 7.46
CA GLY A 196 -3.06 23.46 7.66
C GLY A 196 -3.28 22.06 7.09
N PRO A 197 -4.54 21.62 6.90
CA PRO A 197 -4.74 20.39 6.16
C PRO A 197 -4.09 20.53 4.76
N ALA A 198 -3.78 19.40 4.14
CA ALA A 198 -3.57 19.42 2.69
C ALA A 198 -4.80 19.97 1.96
N TYR A 199 -4.72 20.14 0.64
CA TYR A 199 -5.74 20.84 -0.13
C TYR A 199 -7.17 20.46 0.30
N SER A 200 -7.91 21.46 0.78
CA SER A 200 -9.22 21.30 1.41
C SER A 200 -10.28 22.25 0.83
N GLY A 201 -9.95 22.91 -0.29
CA GLY A 201 -10.82 23.85 -0.99
C GLY A 201 -11.90 23.17 -1.84
N ALA A 202 -12.38 23.90 -2.84
CA ALA A 202 -13.38 23.41 -3.78
C ALA A 202 -12.86 22.21 -4.61
N THR A 203 -13.76 21.38 -5.12
CA THR A 203 -13.36 20.23 -5.96
C THR A 203 -12.55 20.68 -7.18
N LEU A 204 -11.33 20.16 -7.31
CA LEU A 204 -10.46 20.39 -8.46
C LEU A 204 -10.67 19.30 -9.53
N PRO A 205 -10.85 19.68 -10.81
CA PRO A 205 -10.82 18.73 -11.91
C PRO A 205 -9.38 18.34 -12.24
N LEU A 206 -9.12 17.04 -12.38
CA LEU A 206 -7.85 16.53 -12.93
C LEU A 206 -8.11 15.80 -14.24
N ASP A 207 -7.40 16.20 -15.30
CA ASP A 207 -7.62 15.67 -16.63
C ASP A 207 -6.92 14.32 -16.85
N GLY A 208 -7.63 13.37 -17.46
CA GLY A 208 -7.07 12.13 -17.99
C GLY A 208 -6.49 11.16 -16.95
N ILE A 209 -6.86 11.28 -15.68
CA ILE A 209 -6.39 10.41 -14.60
C ILE A 209 -7.50 9.48 -14.10
N ARG A 210 -7.21 8.21 -13.88
CA ARG A 210 -7.98 7.39 -12.94
C ARG A 210 -7.21 7.34 -11.63
N PRO A 211 -7.62 8.06 -10.57
CA PRO A 211 -6.88 8.10 -9.32
C PRO A 211 -6.79 6.70 -8.70
N GLU A 212 -5.58 6.26 -8.37
CA GLU A 212 -5.31 4.96 -7.75
C GLU A 212 -4.64 5.11 -6.39
N TYR A 213 -3.75 6.09 -6.26
CA TYR A 213 -2.99 6.35 -5.04
C TYR A 213 -3.02 7.83 -4.65
N VAL A 214 -2.80 8.06 -3.37
CA VAL A 214 -2.72 9.39 -2.79
C VAL A 214 -1.62 9.42 -1.74
N SER A 215 -0.83 10.49 -1.73
CA SER A 215 0.20 10.75 -0.71
C SER A 215 0.07 12.17 -0.21
N VAL A 216 0.38 12.41 1.06
CA VAL A 216 0.33 13.76 1.65
C VAL A 216 1.64 14.11 2.31
N SER A 217 2.21 15.24 1.91
CA SER A 217 3.43 15.76 2.49
C SER A 217 3.21 16.50 3.80
N ARG A 218 4.31 16.65 4.56
CA ARG A 218 4.30 17.34 5.86
C ARG A 218 3.90 18.82 5.75
N ASP A 219 4.25 19.44 4.64
CA ASP A 219 3.87 20.81 4.28
C ASP A 219 2.47 20.91 3.66
N GLY A 220 1.73 19.80 3.57
CA GLY A 220 0.34 19.77 3.11
C GLY A 220 0.17 19.68 1.60
N VAL A 221 1.20 19.29 0.86
CA VAL A 221 1.09 19.02 -0.57
C VAL A 221 0.45 17.65 -0.76
N LEU A 222 -0.61 17.62 -1.57
CA LEU A 222 -1.32 16.40 -1.93
C LEU A 222 -0.80 15.89 -3.28
N TYR A 223 -0.34 14.64 -3.32
CA TYR A 223 0.00 13.96 -4.56
C TYR A 223 -1.12 12.98 -4.91
N VAL A 224 -1.62 13.07 -6.13
CA VAL A 224 -2.61 12.12 -6.68
C VAL A 224 -1.98 11.44 -7.88
N SER A 225 -1.80 10.13 -7.79
CA SER A 225 -1.26 9.32 -8.88
C SER A 225 -2.27 8.31 -9.36
N GLY A 226 -2.13 7.94 -10.63
CA GLY A 226 -3.09 7.10 -11.31
C GLY A 226 -2.64 6.78 -12.72
N TYR A 227 -3.43 5.94 -13.41
CA TYR A 227 -3.09 5.56 -14.77
C TYR A 227 -4.31 5.26 -15.63
N THR A 228 -4.25 5.71 -16.89
CA THR A 228 -5.30 5.54 -17.90
C THR A 228 -4.65 4.93 -19.14
N PHE A 229 -5.11 3.74 -19.59
CA PHE A 229 -4.64 3.06 -20.83
C PHE A 229 -3.10 3.13 -21.08
N ASN A 230 -2.27 2.80 -20.07
CA ASN A 230 -0.79 2.84 -20.08
C ASN A 230 -0.13 4.23 -19.96
N ARG A 231 -0.88 5.28 -19.65
CA ARG A 231 -0.31 6.59 -19.29
C ARG A 231 -0.26 6.72 -17.77
N ALA A 232 0.94 6.72 -17.21
CA ALA A 232 1.13 7.09 -15.82
C ALA A 232 0.87 8.60 -15.66
N THR A 233 0.22 8.97 -14.56
CA THR A 233 -0.03 10.37 -14.21
C THR A 233 0.26 10.59 -12.74
N VAL A 234 0.91 11.70 -12.43
CA VAL A 234 1.11 12.17 -11.06
C VAL A 234 0.84 13.67 -11.05
N TYR A 235 -0.13 14.08 -10.26
CA TYR A 235 -0.43 15.48 -10.00
C TYR A 235 0.04 15.86 -8.60
N ARG A 236 0.70 17.00 -8.50
CA ARG A 236 1.00 17.72 -7.27
C ARG A 236 -0.07 18.79 -7.07
N ILE A 237 -0.67 18.85 -5.88
CA ILE A 237 -1.70 19.84 -5.53
C ILE A 237 -1.24 20.55 -4.26
N ASP A 238 -0.95 21.84 -4.39
CA ASP A 238 -0.56 22.69 -3.27
C ASP A 238 -1.74 22.95 -2.31
N PRO A 239 -1.46 23.30 -1.04
CA PRO A 239 -2.50 23.69 -0.09
C PRO A 239 -3.42 24.83 -0.59
N ASP A 240 -2.93 25.68 -1.51
CA ASP A 240 -3.70 26.78 -2.11
C ASP A 240 -4.57 26.36 -3.31
N GLY A 241 -4.47 25.10 -3.76
CA GLY A 241 -5.20 24.55 -4.90
C GLY A 241 -4.47 24.62 -6.24
N THR A 242 -3.22 25.07 -6.26
CA THR A 242 -2.39 25.03 -7.46
C THR A 242 -2.11 23.58 -7.85
N VAL A 243 -2.54 23.19 -9.06
CA VAL A 243 -2.31 21.86 -9.62
C VAL A 243 -1.14 21.89 -10.59
N THR A 244 -0.16 21.02 -10.38
CA THR A 244 1.01 20.84 -11.26
C THR A 244 1.11 19.38 -11.70
N PRO A 245 0.98 19.06 -12.99
CA PRO A 245 1.32 17.72 -13.49
C PRO A 245 2.84 17.50 -13.37
N ILE A 246 3.23 16.40 -12.74
CA ILE A 246 4.63 15.95 -12.59
C ILE A 246 4.96 14.87 -13.60
N ILE A 247 4.04 13.91 -13.76
CA ILE A 247 4.11 12.84 -14.77
C ILE A 247 2.80 12.87 -15.54
N GLY A 248 2.88 12.65 -16.85
CA GLY A 248 1.72 12.49 -17.72
C GLY A 248 1.66 13.50 -18.85
N ASP A 249 2.36 14.62 -18.82
CA ASP A 249 2.53 15.45 -20.02
C ASP A 249 3.73 14.98 -20.86
N GLU A 250 3.69 15.21 -22.17
CA GLU A 250 4.85 14.99 -23.06
C GLU A 250 5.98 16.02 -22.79
N LYS A 251 5.90 16.81 -21.71
CA LYS A 251 6.57 18.11 -21.56
C LYS A 251 7.63 18.15 -20.46
N VAL A 252 7.84 17.09 -19.68
CA VAL A 252 9.07 16.97 -18.89
C VAL A 252 10.21 16.63 -19.85
N SER A 253 10.80 17.68 -20.42
CA SER A 253 11.89 17.61 -21.38
C SER A 253 13.14 17.03 -20.73
N SER A 254 13.60 15.89 -21.26
CA SER A 254 14.86 15.27 -20.93
C SER A 254 16.03 16.12 -21.42
N VAL A 255 16.67 16.85 -20.51
CA VAL A 255 18.06 17.29 -20.71
C VAL A 255 18.95 16.39 -19.85
N GLY A 256 19.42 15.28 -20.42
CA GLY A 256 20.49 14.45 -19.84
C GLY A 256 20.10 13.11 -19.17
N GLY A 257 18.82 12.75 -19.12
CA GLY A 257 18.31 11.48 -18.56
C GLY A 257 16.93 11.16 -19.12
N GLU A 258 16.46 9.91 -19.03
CA GLU A 258 15.19 9.46 -19.61
C GLU A 258 14.02 10.42 -19.30
N SER A 259 13.15 10.70 -20.28
CA SER A 259 11.95 11.51 -20.08
C SER A 259 10.98 10.87 -19.07
N SER A 260 10.12 11.65 -18.42
CA SER A 260 8.99 11.12 -17.62
C SER A 260 8.05 10.20 -18.43
N ALA A 261 8.09 10.28 -19.77
CA ALA A 261 7.44 9.34 -20.69
C ALA A 261 7.95 7.88 -20.57
N GLY A 262 9.03 7.63 -19.84
CA GLY A 262 9.52 6.28 -19.52
C GLY A 262 8.85 5.62 -18.31
N ILE A 263 7.96 6.33 -17.59
CA ILE A 263 7.20 5.79 -16.46
C ILE A 263 5.88 5.23 -16.97
N SER A 264 5.70 3.92 -16.82
CA SER A 264 4.62 3.15 -17.44
C SER A 264 3.48 2.77 -16.48
N GLY A 265 3.67 2.98 -15.18
CA GLY A 265 2.59 2.97 -14.19
C GLY A 265 3.04 3.57 -12.86
N ALA A 266 2.57 4.77 -12.52
CA ALA A 266 2.96 5.43 -11.27
C ALA A 266 2.20 4.85 -10.07
N GLY A 267 2.94 4.35 -9.08
CA GLY A 267 2.42 3.94 -7.78
C GLY A 267 2.17 5.09 -6.81
N GLN A 268 2.00 4.75 -5.53
CA GLN A 268 2.01 5.69 -4.42
C GLN A 268 3.41 6.27 -4.30
N VAL A 269 3.50 7.60 -4.37
CA VAL A 269 4.78 8.32 -4.41
C VAL A 269 5.18 8.79 -3.02
N ASP A 270 6.48 8.92 -2.79
CA ASP A 270 7.03 9.52 -1.56
C ASP A 270 8.23 10.40 -1.93
N TRP A 271 8.78 11.17 -0.99
CA TRP A 271 9.82 12.15 -1.27
C TRP A 271 10.90 12.20 -0.19
N ASP A 272 12.09 12.67 -0.57
CA ASP A 272 13.15 12.99 0.39
C ASP A 272 13.03 14.44 0.90
N ASP A 273 13.78 14.78 1.96
CA ASP A 273 13.81 16.13 2.54
C ASP A 273 14.38 17.20 1.57
N ALA A 274 15.01 16.79 0.47
CA ALA A 274 15.46 17.69 -0.59
C ALA A 274 14.35 17.96 -1.64
N GLY A 275 13.17 17.37 -1.48
CA GLY A 275 12.02 17.57 -2.37
C GLY A 275 12.07 16.72 -3.64
N ASN A 276 12.93 15.71 -3.70
CA ASN A 276 12.93 14.79 -4.83
C ASN A 276 11.84 13.74 -4.66
N LEU A 277 11.12 13.44 -5.75
CA LEU A 277 10.01 12.50 -5.74
C LEU A 277 10.48 11.10 -6.14
N TYR A 278 10.13 10.10 -5.35
CA TYR A 278 10.35 8.68 -5.62
C TYR A 278 9.04 8.05 -6.12
N VAL A 279 9.11 7.44 -7.28
CA VAL A 279 7.96 6.95 -8.02
C VAL A 279 8.15 5.47 -8.33
N PRO A 280 7.34 4.57 -7.75
CA PRO A 280 7.26 3.20 -8.22
C PRO A 280 6.74 3.20 -9.66
N ASP A 281 7.54 2.69 -10.59
CA ASP A 281 7.13 2.42 -11.97
C ASP A 281 6.66 0.96 -12.04
N ILE A 282 5.41 0.77 -11.66
CA ILE A 282 4.71 -0.50 -11.45
C ILE A 282 4.92 -1.44 -12.65
N ASN A 283 4.67 -0.95 -13.86
CA ASN A 283 4.75 -1.75 -15.09
C ASN A 283 6.17 -1.78 -15.68
N GLY A 284 7.03 -0.86 -15.23
CA GLY A 284 8.41 -0.76 -15.67
C GLY A 284 9.40 -1.47 -14.76
N TYR A 285 8.94 -2.17 -13.71
CA TYR A 285 9.75 -2.93 -12.74
C TYR A 285 10.95 -2.13 -12.23
N ARG A 286 10.69 -0.88 -11.86
CA ARG A 286 11.69 0.09 -11.39
C ARG A 286 11.15 0.97 -10.28
N ILE A 287 12.07 1.52 -9.51
CA ILE A 287 11.82 2.69 -8.66
C ILE A 287 12.56 3.85 -9.29
N ARG A 288 11.84 4.92 -9.62
CA ARG A 288 12.35 6.11 -10.29
C ARG A 288 12.50 7.24 -9.27
N LYS A 289 13.47 8.13 -9.48
CA LYS A 289 13.60 9.39 -8.75
C LYS A 289 13.47 10.54 -9.74
N ILE A 290 12.65 11.52 -9.41
CA ILE A 290 12.49 12.77 -10.13
C ILE A 290 13.06 13.85 -9.22
N ASP A 291 14.14 14.50 -9.63
CA ASP A 291 14.71 15.59 -8.86
C ASP A 291 13.90 16.89 -8.99
N THR A 292 14.24 17.91 -8.20
CA THR A 292 13.56 19.21 -8.24
C THR A 292 13.74 19.96 -9.57
N ALA A 293 14.66 19.54 -10.43
CA ALA A 293 14.83 20.05 -11.79
C ALA A 293 14.01 19.25 -12.83
N GLY A 294 13.32 18.19 -12.41
CA GLY A 294 12.52 17.32 -13.26
C GLY A 294 13.32 16.18 -13.92
N VAL A 295 14.58 15.97 -13.55
CA VAL A 295 15.41 14.90 -14.13
C VAL A 295 15.00 13.56 -13.54
N VAL A 296 14.69 12.59 -14.42
CA VAL A 296 14.32 11.24 -14.00
C VAL A 296 15.54 10.32 -14.02
N THR A 297 15.79 9.65 -12.90
CA THR A 297 16.82 8.62 -12.74
C THR A 297 16.22 7.32 -12.20
N THR A 298 16.91 6.20 -12.40
CA THR A 298 16.53 4.91 -11.82
C THR A 298 17.28 4.70 -10.52
N VAL A 299 16.55 4.38 -9.45
CA VAL A 299 17.11 4.09 -8.12
C VAL A 299 17.21 2.60 -7.89
N ALA A 300 16.26 1.83 -8.43
CA ALA A 300 16.30 0.38 -8.40
C ALA A 300 15.61 -0.24 -9.61
N GLY A 301 16.02 -1.45 -9.97
CA GLY A 301 15.40 -2.23 -11.03
C GLY A 301 16.04 -2.04 -12.39
N VAL A 302 16.15 -3.14 -13.14
CA VAL A 302 16.67 -3.15 -14.52
C VAL A 302 15.57 -3.14 -15.59
N GLY A 303 14.30 -3.05 -15.17
CA GLY A 303 13.15 -3.16 -16.07
C GLY A 303 12.69 -4.57 -16.41
N LEU A 304 13.19 -5.55 -15.65
CA LEU A 304 12.78 -6.94 -15.73
C LEU A 304 12.30 -7.37 -14.36
N GLU A 305 11.14 -8.01 -14.32
CA GLU A 305 10.59 -8.64 -13.13
C GLU A 305 11.58 -9.65 -12.52
N GLY A 306 11.66 -9.68 -11.18
CA GLY A 306 12.41 -10.68 -10.41
C GLY A 306 12.84 -10.15 -9.03
N ASP A 307 13.59 -10.94 -8.28
CA ASP A 307 14.00 -10.63 -6.89
C ASP A 307 15.51 -10.74 -6.64
N SER A 308 16.32 -10.70 -7.70
CA SER A 308 17.77 -10.84 -7.61
C SER A 308 18.50 -9.57 -7.15
N GLY A 309 19.80 -9.68 -6.83
CA GLY A 309 20.69 -8.54 -6.61
C GLY A 309 20.86 -8.09 -5.16
N ASP A 310 20.27 -8.80 -4.20
CA ASP A 310 20.47 -8.52 -2.77
C ASP A 310 21.96 -8.52 -2.39
N GLY A 311 22.36 -7.49 -1.64
CA GLY A 311 23.74 -7.21 -1.25
C GLY A 311 24.54 -6.40 -2.27
N GLY A 312 24.01 -6.16 -3.47
CA GLY A 312 24.64 -5.38 -4.54
C GLY A 312 23.95 -4.04 -4.82
N PRO A 313 24.38 -3.33 -5.89
CA PRO A 313 23.75 -2.09 -6.33
C PRO A 313 22.28 -2.29 -6.73
N ALA A 314 21.39 -1.46 -6.19
CA ALA A 314 19.95 -1.53 -6.43
C ALA A 314 19.58 -1.32 -7.90
N VAL A 315 20.34 -0.50 -8.62
CA VAL A 315 20.16 -0.23 -10.07
C VAL A 315 20.47 -1.43 -10.96
N GLU A 316 21.19 -2.43 -10.44
CA GLU A 316 21.50 -3.69 -11.15
C GLU A 316 20.60 -4.84 -10.70
N ALA A 317 19.80 -4.63 -9.66
CA ALA A 317 18.88 -5.61 -9.11
C ALA A 317 17.63 -5.77 -9.98
N ARG A 318 16.99 -6.93 -9.86
CA ARG A 318 15.61 -7.11 -10.34
C ARG A 318 14.68 -6.86 -9.16
N VAL A 319 13.58 -6.18 -9.44
CA VAL A 319 12.47 -5.95 -8.49
C VAL A 319 11.18 -6.42 -9.15
N GLY A 320 10.24 -6.93 -8.37
CA GLY A 320 8.91 -7.25 -8.84
C GLY A 320 8.06 -5.99 -9.00
N ARG A 321 6.73 -6.18 -9.02
CA ARG A 321 5.77 -5.07 -9.00
C ARG A 321 5.83 -4.33 -7.66
N VAL A 322 6.32 -3.10 -7.68
CA VAL A 322 6.35 -2.19 -6.53
C VAL A 322 5.24 -1.16 -6.71
N GLU A 323 4.31 -1.08 -5.77
CA GLU A 323 3.20 -0.11 -5.81
C GLU A 323 3.40 1.07 -4.86
N ASP A 324 4.29 0.94 -3.85
CA ASP A 324 4.50 1.94 -2.82
C ASP A 324 5.95 1.90 -2.30
N VAL A 325 6.46 3.05 -1.87
CA VAL A 325 7.81 3.27 -1.32
C VAL A 325 7.72 4.18 -0.10
N ALA A 326 8.54 3.91 0.91
CA ALA A 326 8.75 4.81 2.05
C ALA A 326 10.20 5.27 2.07
N VAL A 327 10.41 6.58 2.02
CA VAL A 327 11.71 7.26 1.97
C VAL A 327 11.97 7.91 3.32
N LEU A 328 12.99 7.41 4.03
CA LEU A 328 13.39 7.94 5.32
C LEU A 328 14.25 9.20 5.14
N GLY A 329 14.35 10.01 6.20
CA GLY A 329 15.11 11.26 6.19
C GLY A 329 16.62 11.10 5.95
N ASP A 330 17.17 9.89 6.08
CA ASP A 330 18.56 9.59 5.69
C ASP A 330 18.73 9.18 4.22
N GLY A 331 17.63 9.06 3.47
CA GLY A 331 17.60 8.59 2.08
C GLY A 331 17.43 7.08 1.93
N THR A 332 17.26 6.34 3.03
CA THR A 332 16.91 4.91 2.99
C THR A 332 15.51 4.72 2.41
N ILE A 333 15.34 3.77 1.50
CA ILE A 333 14.05 3.47 0.85
C ILE A 333 13.61 2.08 1.25
N TYR A 334 12.38 1.94 1.74
CA TYR A 334 11.71 0.65 1.94
C TYR A 334 10.60 0.48 0.92
N PHE A 335 10.38 -0.74 0.46
CA PHE A 335 9.31 -1.04 -0.47
C PHE A 335 8.80 -2.48 -0.36
N GLY A 336 7.52 -2.66 -0.69
CA GLY A 336 6.90 -3.96 -0.85
C GLY A 336 7.23 -4.51 -2.23
N ASP A 337 8.05 -5.54 -2.30
CA ASP A 337 8.29 -6.30 -3.53
C ASP A 337 7.18 -7.34 -3.66
N LEU A 338 6.03 -6.89 -4.17
CA LEU A 338 4.73 -7.56 -4.04
C LEU A 338 4.78 -8.99 -4.58
N GLN A 339 5.27 -9.18 -5.80
CA GLN A 339 5.31 -10.51 -6.42
C GLN A 339 6.40 -11.39 -5.81
N SER A 340 7.45 -10.78 -5.26
CA SER A 340 8.58 -11.47 -4.66
C SER A 340 8.34 -11.86 -3.21
N ASN A 341 7.19 -11.51 -2.61
CA ASN A 341 6.85 -11.83 -1.21
C ASN A 341 7.92 -11.34 -0.21
N ARG A 342 8.48 -10.15 -0.47
CA ARG A 342 9.57 -9.55 0.31
C ARG A 342 9.31 -8.09 0.59
N VAL A 343 9.72 -7.62 1.76
CA VAL A 343 9.97 -6.20 1.99
C VAL A 343 11.46 -5.99 1.81
N ARG A 344 11.84 -5.05 0.95
CA ARG A 344 13.24 -4.76 0.61
C ARG A 344 13.58 -3.32 1.00
N ARG A 345 14.86 -3.11 1.26
CA ARG A 345 15.46 -1.83 1.64
C ARG A 345 16.59 -1.47 0.70
N ILE A 346 16.70 -0.20 0.35
CA ILE A 346 17.85 0.39 -0.35
C ILE A 346 18.51 1.39 0.59
N THR A 347 19.81 1.24 0.83
CA THR A 347 20.57 2.22 1.64
C THR A 347 20.88 3.49 0.83
N PRO A 348 21.29 4.60 1.47
CA PRO A 348 21.68 5.82 0.75
C PRO A 348 22.84 5.61 -0.24
N GLU A 349 23.68 4.61 -0.01
CA GLU A 349 24.76 4.18 -0.92
C GLU A 349 24.25 3.38 -2.13
N GLY A 350 22.94 3.11 -2.20
CA GLY A 350 22.32 2.38 -3.29
C GLY A 350 22.43 0.86 -3.17
N ILE A 351 22.61 0.30 -1.96
CA ILE A 351 22.68 -1.15 -1.76
C ILE A 351 21.31 -1.71 -1.40
N ILE A 352 20.84 -2.71 -2.16
CA ILE A 352 19.54 -3.36 -1.91
C ILE A 352 19.66 -4.58 -1.01
N THR A 353 18.70 -4.80 -0.12
CA THR A 353 18.67 -5.97 0.78
C THR A 353 17.23 -6.33 1.18
N THR A 354 16.90 -7.63 1.24
CA THR A 354 15.67 -8.10 1.86
C THR A 354 15.71 -7.94 3.39
N VAL A 355 14.71 -7.25 3.93
CA VAL A 355 14.56 -7.04 5.39
C VAL A 355 13.43 -7.86 6.00
N ALA A 356 12.47 -8.31 5.18
CA ALA A 356 11.44 -9.26 5.60
C ALA A 356 10.99 -10.14 4.44
N GLY A 357 10.52 -11.34 4.76
CA GLY A 357 10.03 -12.28 3.76
C GLY A 357 11.09 -13.28 3.30
N THR A 358 10.64 -14.52 3.08
CA THR A 358 11.48 -15.62 2.59
C THR A 358 11.45 -15.78 1.07
N GLY A 359 10.59 -15.02 0.38
CA GLY A 359 10.26 -15.23 -1.03
C GLY A 359 9.13 -16.25 -1.25
N GLN A 360 8.80 -17.04 -0.24
CA GLN A 360 7.70 -17.99 -0.30
C GLN A 360 6.39 -17.32 0.13
N PRO A 361 5.31 -17.47 -0.66
CA PRO A 361 4.02 -16.91 -0.30
C PRO A 361 3.52 -17.52 1.02
N GLY A 362 2.89 -16.69 1.85
CA GLY A 362 2.21 -17.16 3.05
C GLY A 362 2.01 -16.08 4.10
N PHE A 363 1.76 -16.51 5.33
CA PHE A 363 1.52 -15.62 6.45
C PHE A 363 2.21 -16.13 7.71
N THR A 364 3.13 -15.33 8.23
CA THR A 364 3.66 -15.48 9.60
C THR A 364 3.05 -14.40 10.48
N ARG A 365 2.23 -14.82 11.44
CA ARG A 365 1.77 -13.93 12.52
C ARG A 365 2.95 -13.66 13.46
N GLY A 366 3.22 -12.38 13.73
CA GLY A 366 4.24 -11.99 14.70
C GLY A 366 3.78 -12.15 16.16
N PRO A 367 4.71 -12.11 17.14
CA PRO A 367 6.11 -11.75 16.98
C PRO A 367 6.98 -12.83 16.32
N ALA A 368 7.81 -12.44 15.34
CA ALA A 368 8.75 -13.33 14.65
C ALA A 368 9.98 -12.55 14.16
N SER A 369 11.04 -13.25 13.72
CA SER A 369 12.12 -12.60 12.94
C SER A 369 11.58 -12.27 11.54
N ALA A 370 11.74 -11.01 11.11
CA ALA A 370 11.20 -10.53 9.84
C ALA A 370 11.75 -11.30 8.63
N THR A 371 13.05 -11.62 8.63
CA THR A 371 13.71 -12.36 7.53
C THR A 371 13.29 -13.82 7.42
N SER A 372 12.74 -14.39 8.50
CA SER A 372 12.21 -15.77 8.52
C SER A 372 10.71 -15.87 8.20
N ALA A 373 10.02 -14.73 8.12
CA ALA A 373 8.58 -14.70 7.93
C ALA A 373 8.17 -15.07 6.50
N LYS A 374 7.04 -15.75 6.35
CA LYS A 374 6.34 -15.87 5.07
C LYS A 374 5.40 -14.67 4.93
N LEU A 375 5.54 -13.97 3.80
CA LEU A 375 4.68 -12.86 3.41
C LEU A 375 3.94 -13.25 2.13
N GLY A 376 2.79 -12.65 1.87
CA GLY A 376 2.02 -12.90 0.66
C GLY A 376 1.60 -11.58 0.05
N GLY A 377 2.43 -11.06 -0.85
CA GLY A 377 2.23 -9.73 -1.44
C GLY A 377 2.30 -8.59 -0.42
N PRO A 378 3.48 -8.26 0.14
CA PRO A 378 3.64 -6.97 0.81
C PRO A 378 3.36 -5.84 -0.20
N ASN A 379 2.46 -4.92 0.12
CA ASN A 379 2.08 -3.81 -0.78
C ASN A 379 2.44 -2.46 -0.16
N THR A 380 1.47 -1.73 0.39
CA THR A 380 1.68 -0.38 0.94
C THR A 380 2.69 -0.41 2.07
N ILE A 381 3.60 0.57 2.11
CA ILE A 381 4.70 0.71 3.08
C ILE A 381 4.66 2.10 3.68
N GLU A 382 4.66 2.21 5.01
CA GLU A 382 4.66 3.50 5.71
C GLU A 382 5.75 3.53 6.78
N ASP A 383 6.54 4.61 6.80
CA ASP A 383 7.57 4.85 7.81
C ASP A 383 6.95 5.47 9.08
N ALA A 384 7.38 4.98 10.24
CA ALA A 384 7.01 5.55 11.52
C ALA A 384 8.17 6.35 12.14
N PRO A 385 7.87 7.36 12.99
CA PRO A 385 8.89 8.16 13.67
C PRO A 385 9.83 7.40 14.60
N ASP A 386 9.54 6.13 14.91
CA ASP A 386 10.42 5.25 15.68
C ASP A 386 11.32 4.39 14.79
N GLY A 387 11.28 4.58 13.47
CA GLY A 387 12.06 3.86 12.46
C GLY A 387 11.44 2.52 12.08
N SER A 388 10.24 2.23 12.58
CA SER A 388 9.50 1.04 12.19
C SER A 388 8.87 1.23 10.83
N ILE A 389 8.74 0.12 10.12
CA ILE A 389 8.09 0.07 8.81
C ILE A 389 6.79 -0.70 8.97
N TYR A 390 5.67 -0.04 8.68
CA TYR A 390 4.37 -0.67 8.60
C TYR A 390 4.11 -1.09 7.16
N PHE A 391 3.49 -2.24 6.97
CA PHE A 391 3.13 -2.70 5.65
C PHE A 391 1.86 -3.54 5.64
N THR A 392 1.20 -3.59 4.50
CA THR A 392 0.06 -4.47 4.26
C THR A 392 0.52 -5.77 3.62
N ASN A 393 0.05 -6.90 4.14
CA ASN A 393 0.29 -8.23 3.58
C ASN A 393 -1.03 -8.71 2.94
N ILE A 394 -1.16 -8.48 1.64
CA ILE A 394 -2.45 -8.51 0.93
C ILE A 394 -3.11 -9.90 0.99
N ALA A 395 -2.32 -10.96 0.81
CA ALA A 395 -2.85 -12.33 0.80
C ALA A 395 -3.42 -12.71 2.17
N SER A 396 -2.84 -12.19 3.25
CA SER A 396 -3.31 -12.46 4.61
C SER A 396 -4.38 -11.47 5.11
N GLY A 397 -4.59 -10.35 4.41
CA GLY A 397 -5.45 -9.26 4.89
C GLY A 397 -4.97 -8.73 6.24
N THR A 398 -3.67 -8.50 6.40
CA THR A 398 -3.10 -7.98 7.65
C THR A 398 -2.26 -6.74 7.42
N VAL A 399 -2.15 -5.96 8.49
CA VAL A 399 -1.14 -4.91 8.62
C VAL A 399 -0.08 -5.44 9.58
N GLN A 400 1.18 -5.36 9.17
CA GLN A 400 2.32 -5.83 9.93
C GLN A 400 3.34 -4.71 10.09
N ARG A 401 4.16 -4.81 11.13
CA ARG A 401 5.20 -3.83 11.48
C ARG A 401 6.53 -4.55 11.64
N ILE A 402 7.57 -4.02 11.02
CA ILE A 402 8.97 -4.39 11.24
C ILE A 402 9.59 -3.30 12.11
N SER A 403 10.03 -3.63 13.33
CA SER A 403 10.80 -2.68 14.13
C SER A 403 12.26 -2.58 13.67
N PRO A 404 12.99 -1.52 14.05
CA PRO A 404 14.40 -1.35 13.67
C PRO A 404 15.32 -2.53 14.03
N ASP A 405 14.96 -3.32 15.04
CA ASP A 405 15.66 -4.54 15.47
C ASP A 405 15.36 -5.78 14.59
N GLY A 406 14.58 -5.63 13.52
CA GLY A 406 14.23 -6.71 12.60
C GLY A 406 13.12 -7.64 13.09
N ARG A 407 12.34 -7.24 14.11
CA ARG A 407 11.20 -8.03 14.61
C ARG A 407 9.92 -7.70 13.84
N LEU A 408 9.25 -8.73 13.32
CA LEU A 408 7.93 -8.65 12.69
C LEU A 408 6.83 -8.79 13.73
N THR A 409 5.81 -7.93 13.69
CA THR A 409 4.59 -7.98 14.51
C THR A 409 3.34 -7.77 13.67
N THR A 410 2.25 -8.47 13.95
CA THR A 410 0.95 -8.18 13.33
C THR A 410 0.23 -7.14 14.18
N VAL A 411 -0.12 -6.00 13.57
CA VAL A 411 -0.76 -4.87 14.27
C VAL A 411 -2.26 -4.78 13.99
N ALA A 412 -2.72 -5.28 12.85
CA ALA A 412 -4.14 -5.38 12.53
C ALA A 412 -4.44 -6.60 11.65
N GLY A 413 -5.62 -7.20 11.83
CA GLY A 413 -6.11 -8.31 11.03
C GLY A 413 -5.75 -9.69 11.59
N SER A 414 -6.54 -10.69 11.20
CA SER A 414 -6.43 -12.04 11.74
C SER A 414 -5.58 -12.98 10.90
N GLY A 415 -5.32 -12.66 9.63
CA GLY A 415 -4.86 -13.61 8.61
C GLY A 415 -5.99 -14.23 7.78
N TYR A 416 -7.23 -13.73 7.96
CA TYR A 416 -8.41 -14.16 7.21
C TYR A 416 -9.08 -12.94 6.61
N TRP A 417 -9.58 -13.08 5.38
CA TRP A 417 -10.30 -12.02 4.71
C TRP A 417 -11.62 -11.70 5.41
N ASP A 418 -11.94 -10.41 5.46
CA ASP A 418 -13.30 -10.00 5.82
C ASP A 418 -14.24 -10.52 4.74
N ILE A 419 -15.36 -11.13 5.12
CA ILE A 419 -16.43 -11.57 4.22
C ILE A 419 -17.79 -10.98 4.63
N SER A 420 -17.78 -10.08 5.62
CA SER A 420 -18.98 -9.37 6.06
C SER A 420 -19.45 -8.40 4.97
N ALA A 421 -20.77 -8.29 4.82
CA ALA A 421 -21.37 -7.43 3.81
C ALA A 421 -21.03 -5.94 3.99
N ASN A 422 -20.80 -5.50 5.24
CA ASN A 422 -20.46 -4.10 5.55
C ASN A 422 -18.96 -3.85 5.70
N GLY A 423 -18.14 -4.90 5.67
CA GLY A 423 -16.69 -4.82 5.86
C GLY A 423 -16.22 -4.31 7.22
N ARG A 424 -17.01 -4.55 8.27
CA ARG A 424 -16.73 -4.09 9.64
C ARG A 424 -16.44 -5.25 10.60
N ALA A 425 -15.83 -6.33 10.11
CA ALA A 425 -15.50 -7.46 10.97
C ALA A 425 -14.61 -7.04 12.15
N GLY A 426 -15.07 -7.35 13.37
CA GLY A 426 -14.36 -7.03 14.61
C GLY A 426 -14.44 -5.56 15.03
N GLU A 427 -15.43 -4.81 14.58
CA GLU A 427 -15.68 -3.42 14.99
C GLU A 427 -15.59 -3.23 16.52
N GLY A 428 -14.84 -2.21 16.94
CA GLY A 428 -14.65 -1.86 18.35
C GLY A 428 -13.76 -2.83 19.15
N ARG A 429 -13.16 -3.84 18.51
CA ARG A 429 -12.25 -4.79 19.17
C ARG A 429 -10.79 -4.36 19.01
N ARG A 430 -9.91 -4.98 19.80
CA ARG A 430 -8.47 -4.90 19.55
C ARG A 430 -8.16 -5.34 18.12
N ALA A 431 -7.39 -4.55 17.39
CA ALA A 431 -7.08 -4.76 15.97
C ALA A 431 -6.39 -6.11 15.69
N THR A 432 -5.71 -6.68 16.68
CA THR A 432 -5.02 -7.97 16.59
C THR A 432 -5.89 -9.19 16.93
N SER A 433 -7.14 -8.97 17.35
CA SER A 433 -8.11 -10.01 17.67
C SER A 433 -8.42 -10.89 16.45
N SER A 434 -8.70 -12.18 16.66
CA SER A 434 -9.14 -13.11 15.62
C SER A 434 -10.48 -12.72 14.96
N ALA A 435 -11.26 -11.85 15.61
CA ALA A 435 -12.50 -11.31 15.07
C ALA A 435 -12.27 -10.17 14.06
N VAL A 436 -11.10 -9.53 14.08
CA VAL A 436 -10.76 -8.45 13.13
C VAL A 436 -10.22 -9.07 11.86
N ARG A 437 -11.02 -8.99 10.80
CA ARG A 437 -10.67 -9.45 9.45
C ARG A 437 -10.59 -8.24 8.54
N LEU A 438 -9.61 -8.22 7.64
CA LEU A 438 -9.43 -7.17 6.63
C LEU A 438 -9.27 -7.83 5.28
N THR A 439 -9.57 -7.11 4.20
CA THR A 439 -9.49 -7.63 2.83
C THR A 439 -8.60 -6.70 2.02
N VAL A 440 -7.44 -7.18 1.55
CA VAL A 440 -6.47 -6.40 0.76
C VAL A 440 -6.34 -4.93 1.21
N PRO A 441 -6.02 -4.67 2.49
CA PRO A 441 -5.97 -3.31 2.99
C PRO A 441 -4.89 -2.50 2.27
N SER A 442 -5.18 -1.25 1.93
CA SER A 442 -4.19 -0.17 1.83
C SER A 442 -4.11 0.54 3.17
N LEU A 443 -2.95 1.13 3.47
CA LEU A 443 -2.61 1.75 4.74
C LEU A 443 -2.17 3.19 4.53
N GLY A 444 -2.55 4.08 5.45
CA GLY A 444 -1.90 5.37 5.68
C GLY A 444 -1.64 5.59 7.17
N LEU A 445 -0.53 6.23 7.52
CA LEU A 445 -0.15 6.52 8.91
C LEU A 445 -0.53 7.96 9.30
N GLY A 446 -1.22 8.11 10.43
CA GLY A 446 -1.56 9.40 11.01
C GLY A 446 -0.47 9.99 11.90
N PRO A 447 -0.49 11.32 12.15
CA PRO A 447 0.49 12.00 13.00
C PRO A 447 0.43 11.58 14.47
N ASP A 448 -0.67 10.97 14.92
CA ASP A 448 -0.84 10.40 16.26
C ASP A 448 -0.42 8.92 16.35
N GLY A 449 0.13 8.35 15.26
CA GLY A 449 0.46 6.93 15.14
C GLY A 449 -0.74 6.04 14.80
N SER A 450 -1.91 6.60 14.50
CA SER A 450 -3.07 5.83 14.04
C SER A 450 -2.86 5.27 12.65
N LEU A 451 -3.40 4.08 12.40
CA LEU A 451 -3.39 3.46 11.08
C LEU A 451 -4.77 3.65 10.43
N TYR A 452 -4.82 4.23 9.24
CA TYR A 452 -6.02 4.34 8.42
C TYR A 452 -5.98 3.29 7.33
N LEU A 453 -7.08 2.55 7.18
CA LEU A 453 -7.16 1.36 6.36
C LEU A 453 -8.33 1.48 5.40
N VAL A 454 -8.08 1.20 4.13
CA VAL A 454 -9.13 1.07 3.12
C VAL A 454 -9.03 -0.29 2.45
N SER A 455 -10.18 -0.88 2.15
CA SER A 455 -10.29 -2.17 1.48
C SER A 455 -11.20 -1.98 0.27
N PRO A 456 -10.70 -2.11 -0.98
CA PRO A 456 -11.47 -1.84 -2.19
C PRO A 456 -12.84 -2.57 -2.25
N GLY A 457 -12.97 -3.75 -1.65
CA GLY A 457 -14.24 -4.49 -1.61
C GLY A 457 -15.16 -4.20 -0.42
N ARG A 458 -14.88 -3.19 0.40
CA ARG A 458 -15.55 -2.99 1.71
C ARG A 458 -16.15 -1.59 1.91
N ALA A 459 -16.01 -0.70 0.91
CA ALA A 459 -16.65 0.63 0.83
C ALA A 459 -16.62 1.43 2.15
N ASN A 460 -15.51 1.33 2.89
CA ASN A 460 -15.34 1.97 4.19
C ASN A 460 -13.87 2.31 4.46
N VAL A 461 -13.67 3.20 5.43
CA VAL A 461 -12.37 3.59 5.97
C VAL A 461 -12.35 3.23 7.45
N ARG A 462 -11.35 2.46 7.85
CA ARG A 462 -11.19 1.98 9.23
C ARG A 462 -9.94 2.59 9.86
N LYS A 463 -10.02 2.98 11.13
CA LYS A 463 -8.93 3.54 11.92
C LYS A 463 -8.55 2.55 13.02
N VAL A 464 -7.26 2.24 13.16
CA VAL A 464 -6.68 1.65 14.38
C VAL A 464 -6.02 2.78 15.13
N GLY A 465 -6.58 3.15 16.29
CA GLY A 465 -6.01 4.20 17.13
C GLY A 465 -4.79 3.72 17.93
N PRO A 466 -4.11 4.63 18.67
CA PRO A 466 -3.03 4.27 19.58
C PRO A 466 -3.48 3.34 20.72
N ASP A 467 -4.78 3.30 21.01
CA ASP A 467 -5.41 2.34 21.93
C ASP A 467 -5.43 0.89 21.38
N GLY A 468 -5.03 0.70 20.12
CA GLY A 468 -5.01 -0.57 19.43
C GLY A 468 -6.40 -1.10 19.08
N VAL A 469 -7.44 -0.26 19.10
CA VAL A 469 -8.82 -0.64 18.79
C VAL A 469 -9.18 -0.18 17.38
N ILE A 470 -9.78 -1.08 16.60
CA ILE A 470 -10.22 -0.78 15.23
C ILE A 470 -11.65 -0.23 15.22
N ARG A 471 -11.87 0.87 14.49
CA ARG A 471 -13.17 1.53 14.34
C ARG A 471 -13.40 1.97 12.90
N THR A 472 -14.64 1.98 12.45
CA THR A 472 -15.02 2.57 11.17
C THR A 472 -15.20 4.08 11.35
N ILE A 473 -14.50 4.88 10.54
CA ILE A 473 -14.56 6.35 10.60
C ILE A 473 -15.29 6.96 9.40
N ALA A 474 -15.40 6.22 8.29
CA ALA A 474 -16.14 6.65 7.12
C ALA A 474 -16.69 5.45 6.34
N GLY A 475 -17.77 5.68 5.59
CA GLY A 475 -18.37 4.70 4.71
C GLY A 475 -19.39 3.80 5.40
N THR A 476 -20.53 3.60 4.77
CA THR A 476 -21.60 2.70 5.27
C THR A 476 -21.31 1.21 5.02
N GLY A 477 -20.33 0.90 4.15
CA GLY A 477 -20.11 -0.44 3.60
C GLY A 477 -20.94 -0.73 2.35
N GLY A 478 -21.83 0.18 1.94
CA GLY A 478 -22.53 0.14 0.65
C GLY A 478 -21.80 0.92 -0.42
N GLU A 479 -21.86 0.42 -1.66
CA GLU A 479 -21.26 1.07 -2.83
C GLU A 479 -22.02 2.33 -3.27
N GLY A 480 -21.29 3.37 -3.70
CA GLY A 480 -21.86 4.62 -4.21
C GLY A 480 -20.94 5.82 -4.02
N ALA A 481 -21.45 7.03 -4.29
CA ALA A 481 -20.68 8.29 -4.26
C ALA A 481 -21.29 9.41 -3.38
N ALA A 482 -22.19 9.07 -2.45
CA ALA A 482 -22.99 10.05 -1.71
C ALA A 482 -22.32 10.52 -0.41
N GLY A 483 -22.89 11.56 0.20
CA GLY A 483 -22.60 12.01 1.57
C GLY A 483 -21.68 13.22 1.72
N ASP A 484 -21.23 13.82 0.61
CA ASP A 484 -20.43 15.05 0.65
C ASP A 484 -21.14 16.19 1.42
N GLY A 485 -20.38 16.92 2.22
CA GLY A 485 -20.86 17.96 3.13
C GLY A 485 -21.48 17.43 4.42
N GLY A 486 -21.63 16.11 4.57
CA GLY A 486 -22.21 15.47 5.75
C GLY A 486 -21.21 14.62 6.55
N PRO A 487 -21.71 13.85 7.53
CA PRO A 487 -20.89 12.94 8.33
C PRO A 487 -20.29 11.83 7.45
N ALA A 488 -18.98 11.62 7.55
CA ALA A 488 -18.24 10.63 6.77
C ALA A 488 -18.74 9.19 6.99
N THR A 489 -19.29 8.88 8.18
CA THR A 489 -19.88 7.57 8.50
C THR A 489 -21.17 7.27 7.73
N ALA A 490 -21.83 8.28 7.18
CA ALA A 490 -23.02 8.15 6.34
C ALA A 490 -22.70 8.14 4.83
N ALA A 491 -21.44 8.39 4.46
CA ALA A 491 -21.01 8.41 3.07
C ALA A 491 -21.01 7.01 2.44
N THR A 492 -21.12 6.95 1.12
CA THR A 492 -20.85 5.73 0.33
C THR A 492 -19.59 5.93 -0.50
N PHE A 493 -18.85 4.83 -0.72
CA PHE A 493 -17.64 4.78 -1.54
C PHE A 493 -17.80 3.67 -2.59
N LEU A 494 -17.14 3.78 -3.73
CA LEU A 494 -17.06 2.72 -4.74
C LEU A 494 -15.58 2.40 -4.96
N GLN A 495 -15.18 1.21 -4.54
CA GLN A 495 -13.80 0.73 -4.64
C GLN A 495 -12.76 1.72 -4.08
N PRO A 496 -12.77 2.05 -2.79
CA PRO A 496 -11.73 2.90 -2.21
C PRO A 496 -10.37 2.19 -2.25
N ARG A 497 -9.36 2.81 -2.87
CA ARG A 497 -8.09 2.14 -3.20
C ARG A 497 -6.89 2.53 -2.35
N ALA A 498 -6.79 3.81 -1.99
CA ALA A 498 -5.67 4.32 -1.22
C ALA A 498 -6.14 5.35 -0.18
N VAL A 499 -5.32 5.53 0.85
CA VAL A 499 -5.59 6.46 1.94
C VAL A 499 -4.30 7.08 2.45
N ALA A 500 -4.33 8.38 2.71
CA ALA A 500 -3.24 9.12 3.33
C ALA A 500 -3.78 10.08 4.39
N ALA A 501 -3.03 10.31 5.46
CA ALA A 501 -3.39 11.29 6.48
C ALA A 501 -2.42 12.47 6.43
N ASP A 502 -2.93 13.68 6.62
CA ASP A 502 -2.09 14.87 6.75
C ASP A 502 -1.67 15.11 8.20
N VAL A 503 -0.79 16.10 8.40
CA VAL A 503 -0.27 16.48 9.72
C VAL A 503 -1.34 16.96 10.69
N THR A 504 -2.51 17.39 10.20
CA THR A 504 -3.65 17.78 11.05
C THR A 504 -4.48 16.57 11.50
N GLY A 505 -4.29 15.43 10.83
CA GLY A 505 -5.09 14.21 11.02
C GLY A 505 -6.32 14.14 10.12
N ALA A 506 -6.48 15.03 9.15
CA ALA A 506 -7.47 14.85 8.09
C ALA A 506 -7.00 13.74 7.14
N VAL A 507 -7.96 13.01 6.57
CA VAL A 507 -7.70 11.78 5.80
C VAL A 507 -8.18 11.94 4.37
N TYR A 508 -7.34 11.62 3.40
CA TYR A 508 -7.64 11.65 1.97
C TYR A 508 -7.79 10.22 1.48
N VAL A 509 -8.88 9.96 0.77
CA VAL A 509 -9.26 8.63 0.33
C VAL A 509 -9.45 8.68 -1.17
N VAL A 510 -8.73 7.84 -1.89
CA VAL A 510 -8.99 7.58 -3.31
C VAL A 510 -10.23 6.71 -3.39
N ASP A 511 -11.34 7.30 -3.80
CA ASP A 511 -12.60 6.63 -4.07
C ASP A 511 -12.61 6.19 -5.55
N GLY A 512 -11.76 5.21 -5.84
CA GLY A 512 -11.23 4.97 -7.19
C GLY A 512 -12.29 4.59 -8.23
N GLY A 513 -13.32 3.83 -7.84
CA GLY A 513 -14.42 3.50 -8.74
C GLY A 513 -15.35 4.68 -9.05
N ASN A 514 -15.33 5.73 -8.22
CA ASN A 514 -15.97 7.02 -8.50
C ASN A 514 -14.99 8.06 -9.07
N GLU A 515 -13.75 7.65 -9.36
CA GLU A 515 -12.69 8.46 -9.97
C GLU A 515 -12.46 9.81 -9.26
N GLN A 516 -12.46 9.79 -7.92
CA GLN A 516 -12.37 10.99 -7.10
C GLN A 516 -11.49 10.79 -5.87
N VAL A 517 -10.97 11.88 -5.31
CA VAL A 517 -10.33 11.89 -3.99
C VAL A 517 -11.23 12.65 -3.02
N ARG A 518 -11.56 12.00 -1.91
CA ARG A 518 -12.42 12.55 -0.85
C ARG A 518 -11.61 12.79 0.40
N ARG A 519 -11.83 13.95 1.02
CA ARG A 519 -11.23 14.36 2.28
C ARG A 519 -12.22 14.13 3.41
N ILE A 520 -11.76 13.53 4.49
CA ILE A 520 -12.44 13.40 5.78
C ILE A 520 -11.75 14.37 6.74
N ALA A 521 -12.45 15.43 7.13
CA ALA A 521 -11.97 16.40 8.09
C ALA A 521 -11.90 15.79 9.51
N THR A 522 -11.15 16.44 10.40
CA THR A 522 -11.01 16.02 11.80
C THR A 522 -12.31 16.09 12.61
N ASP A 523 -13.29 16.88 12.15
CA ASP A 523 -14.65 16.93 12.71
C ASP A 523 -15.56 15.81 12.18
N GLY A 524 -15.07 14.97 11.26
CA GLY A 524 -15.79 13.87 10.65
C GLY A 524 -16.61 14.24 9.42
N THR A 525 -16.49 15.46 8.88
CA THR A 525 -17.15 15.86 7.62
C THR A 525 -16.40 15.29 6.42
N ILE A 526 -17.12 14.77 5.42
CA ILE A 526 -16.53 14.30 4.16
C ILE A 526 -16.81 15.27 3.01
N THR A 527 -15.82 15.50 2.14
CA THR A 527 -15.93 16.38 0.97
C THR A 527 -15.06 15.87 -0.18
N THR A 528 -15.55 15.92 -1.42
CA THR A 528 -14.72 15.66 -2.60
C THR A 528 -13.79 16.84 -2.88
N VAL A 529 -12.48 16.60 -2.92
CA VAL A 529 -11.45 17.62 -3.18
C VAL A 529 -10.86 17.50 -4.59
N VAL A 530 -10.95 16.32 -5.20
CA VAL A 530 -10.51 16.06 -6.58
C VAL A 530 -11.53 15.19 -7.29
N ARG A 531 -11.82 15.49 -8.56
CA ARG A 531 -12.58 14.61 -9.45
C ARG A 531 -11.88 14.49 -10.80
N SER A 532 -11.81 13.29 -11.34
CA SER A 532 -11.34 13.08 -12.70
C SER A 532 -12.29 13.71 -13.73
N THR A 533 -11.71 14.28 -14.77
CA THR A 533 -12.43 14.73 -15.96
C THR A 533 -11.76 14.13 -17.19
N GLY A 534 -12.56 13.69 -18.16
CA GLY A 534 -12.06 13.18 -19.45
C GLY A 534 -12.45 11.75 -19.69
#